data_AF-A0A3R6IH55-F1
#
_entry.id   AF-A0A3R6IH55-F1
#
_cell.length_a   1.000
_cell.length_b   1.000
_cell.length_c   1.000
_cell.angle_alpha   90.00
_cell.angle_beta   90.00
_cell.angle_gamma   90.00
#
_symmetry.space_group_name_H-M   'P 1'
#
loop_
_entity.id
_entity.type
_entity.pdbx_description
1 polymer ?
#
loop_
_entity_poly.entity_id
_entity_poly.type
_entity_poly.pdbx_seq_one_letter_code
_entity_poly.pdbx_strand_id
1 'polypeptide(L)'
;MKKERKVASKETIDILINNTKNAIVDSEYLLHNIEQVKLEICNNDLSKKYLQLIFDLLSGSLSGMCEVYSNLKSMLSSSNIYVKRYHMQMVNLSQYEWCIYLGGKDQNGVLTNLIKHLNELHCNSLELENILKQVRLLGMKCDIGLRTMTAHYDEPDIMYKKLLALNDEDVYVQRIGDQLLIHGMILKYVSPVLQIIRDVLYHSGRECIYKNSFEEFNVQEVLNDKVAESFNNKGKLDITLANQIANAWDEIESQKKMLETCEKVITFLKSKQMDYNRFIETKSVVEMQLAVSFMRYDLICSMNCYLNATSNTERSICFMHVYRIETAALTHLYGYNEERRQNSIWNRIKSIPEFKSTPLSDDIEKNLKILTSHFDCIKRNLYTHYREGGKLNISDRWQCANKMNHPKELMQILQLVTLCNNIYHYLVSLLSVMDSTEKKKNDEMLEPIRKIKEIACKNNMPDIVKMSDKLLSIFSLFDVKS
;
A
#
# COMPACT_ATOMS: atom_id res chain seq x y z
N MET A 1 7.21 25.66 26.27
CA MET A 1 8.18 24.54 26.39
C MET A 1 7.61 23.33 25.64
N LYS A 2 8.21 22.93 24.51
CA LYS A 2 7.93 21.58 23.96
C LYS A 2 8.49 20.59 24.97
N LYS A 3 7.64 19.77 25.60
CA LYS A 3 8.11 18.65 26.44
C LYS A 3 9.06 17.82 25.59
N GLU A 4 10.30 17.62 26.03
CA GLU A 4 11.19 16.63 25.43
C GLU A 4 10.46 15.28 25.43
N ARG A 5 10.29 14.70 24.25
CA ARG A 5 9.73 13.36 24.13
C ARG A 5 10.77 12.38 24.64
N LYS A 6 10.38 11.58 25.65
CA LYS A 6 11.19 10.44 26.07
C LYS A 6 11.07 9.36 25.01
N VAL A 7 12.21 9.00 24.41
CA VAL A 7 12.29 7.89 23.46
C VAL A 7 12.03 6.58 24.21
N ALA A 8 11.16 5.73 23.68
CA ALA A 8 10.90 4.41 24.25
C ALA A 8 12.17 3.56 24.23
N SER A 9 12.40 2.79 25.30
CA SER A 9 13.53 1.85 25.34
C SER A 9 13.30 0.71 24.34
N LYS A 10 14.38 0.08 23.88
CA LYS A 10 14.29 -1.13 23.03
C LYS A 10 13.46 -2.23 23.68
N GLU A 11 13.66 -2.46 24.98
CA GLU A 11 12.89 -3.43 25.76
C GLU A 11 11.39 -3.13 25.73
N THR A 12 11.00 -1.86 25.89
CA THR A 12 9.59 -1.44 25.81
C THR A 12 8.99 -1.72 24.42
N ILE A 13 9.74 -1.48 23.36
CA ILE A 13 9.31 -1.75 21.98
C ILE A 13 9.16 -3.26 21.76
N ASP A 14 10.13 -4.05 22.21
CA ASP A 14 10.12 -5.52 22.07
C ASP A 14 8.93 -6.15 22.82
N ILE A 15 8.63 -5.65 24.03
CA ILE A 15 7.43 -6.05 24.79
C ILE A 15 6.16 -5.71 24.01
N LEU A 16 6.06 -4.50 23.46
CA LEU A 16 4.89 -4.09 22.67
C LEU A 16 4.70 -4.95 21.42
N ILE A 17 5.79 -5.28 20.72
CA ILE A 17 5.77 -6.19 19.56
C ILE A 17 5.25 -7.57 19.97
N ASN A 18 5.74 -8.13 21.07
CA ASN A 18 5.31 -9.45 21.54
C ASN A 18 3.84 -9.46 22.00
N ASN A 19 3.41 -8.43 22.72
CA ASN A 19 2.00 -8.27 23.10
C ASN A 19 1.10 -8.15 21.87
N THR A 20 1.56 -7.44 20.85
CA THR A 20 0.85 -7.29 19.57
C THR A 20 0.69 -8.63 18.86
N LYS A 21 1.74 -9.48 18.84
CA LYS A 21 1.65 -10.84 18.27
C LYS A 21 0.60 -11.70 18.99
N ASN A 22 0.60 -11.69 20.32
CA ASN A 22 -0.38 -12.46 21.10
C ASN A 22 -1.80 -11.95 20.83
N ALA A 23 -1.99 -10.63 20.78
CA ALA A 23 -3.28 -10.03 20.51
C ALA A 23 -3.82 -10.35 19.09
N ILE A 24 -2.94 -10.53 18.09
CA ILE A 24 -3.35 -11.03 16.76
C ILE A 24 -3.93 -12.45 16.90
N VAL A 25 -3.20 -13.36 17.55
CA VAL A 25 -3.62 -14.76 17.73
C VAL A 25 -4.96 -14.84 18.47
N ASP A 26 -5.10 -14.11 19.58
CA ASP A 26 -6.34 -14.06 20.35
C ASP A 26 -7.51 -13.52 19.52
N SER A 27 -7.28 -12.45 18.74
CA SER A 27 -8.30 -11.84 17.90
C SER A 27 -8.75 -12.77 16.77
N GLU A 28 -7.81 -13.50 16.15
CA GLU A 28 -8.10 -14.48 15.09
C GLU A 28 -8.88 -15.67 15.61
N TYR A 29 -8.49 -16.22 16.76
CA TYR A 29 -9.19 -17.32 17.41
C TYR A 29 -10.64 -16.93 17.74
N LEU A 30 -10.82 -15.76 18.37
CA LEU A 30 -12.16 -15.25 18.68
C LEU A 30 -12.97 -14.99 17.41
N LEU A 31 -12.37 -14.37 16.39
CA LEU A 31 -13.05 -14.08 15.13
C LEU A 31 -13.53 -15.36 14.45
N HIS A 32 -12.69 -16.40 14.42
CA HIS A 32 -13.06 -17.71 13.89
C HIS A 32 -14.31 -18.25 14.59
N ASN A 33 -14.30 -18.29 15.93
CA ASN A 33 -15.43 -18.81 16.70
C ASN A 33 -16.72 -18.03 16.44
N ILE A 34 -16.63 -16.69 16.37
CA ILE A 34 -17.80 -15.85 16.10
C ILE A 34 -18.35 -16.08 14.70
N GLU A 35 -17.49 -16.18 13.68
CA GLU A 35 -17.94 -16.42 12.31
C GLU A 35 -18.54 -17.83 12.14
N GLN A 36 -18.02 -18.85 12.84
CA GLN A 36 -18.66 -20.17 12.88
C GLN A 36 -20.04 -20.12 13.53
N VAL A 37 -20.19 -19.42 14.67
CA VAL A 37 -21.49 -19.24 15.33
C VAL A 37 -22.48 -18.53 14.39
N LYS A 38 -22.03 -17.52 13.64
CA LYS A 38 -22.86 -16.84 12.64
C LYS A 38 -23.36 -17.79 11.56
N LEU A 39 -22.50 -18.65 11.02
CA LEU A 39 -22.89 -19.66 10.03
C LEU A 39 -23.96 -20.60 10.57
N GLU A 40 -23.79 -21.12 11.78
CA GLU A 40 -24.76 -22.01 12.44
C GLU A 40 -26.10 -21.32 12.70
N ILE A 41 -26.10 -20.05 13.15
CA ILE A 41 -27.35 -19.30 13.37
C ILE A 41 -28.09 -19.04 12.06
N CYS A 42 -27.37 -18.69 11.00
CA CYS A 42 -27.94 -18.45 9.67
C CYS A 42 -28.53 -19.73 9.07
N ASN A 43 -27.84 -20.87 9.19
CA ASN A 43 -28.28 -22.14 8.59
C ASN A 43 -29.53 -22.74 9.26
N ASN A 44 -29.83 -22.36 10.51
CA ASN A 44 -30.94 -22.90 11.28
C ASN A 44 -32.18 -21.96 11.31
N ASP A 45 -32.22 -20.90 10.49
CA ASP A 45 -33.27 -19.86 10.52
C ASP A 45 -33.49 -19.23 11.92
N LEU A 46 -32.52 -19.36 12.82
CA LEU A 46 -32.57 -18.85 14.20
C LEU A 46 -32.23 -17.35 14.29
N SER A 47 -32.11 -16.67 13.15
CA SER A 47 -31.59 -15.30 13.07
C SER A 47 -32.52 -14.27 13.72
N LYS A 48 -32.25 -13.92 14.98
CA LYS A 48 -32.79 -12.70 15.58
C LYS A 48 -31.92 -11.52 15.14
N LYS A 49 -32.53 -10.51 14.51
CA LYS A 49 -31.87 -9.28 14.04
C LYS A 49 -30.90 -8.67 15.06
N TYR A 50 -31.26 -8.66 16.35
CA TYR A 50 -30.39 -8.22 17.43
C TYR A 50 -29.09 -9.04 17.53
N LEU A 51 -29.18 -10.38 17.59
CA LEU A 51 -28.00 -11.25 17.70
C LEU A 51 -27.10 -11.14 16.48
N GLN A 52 -27.69 -11.04 15.28
CA GLN A 52 -26.92 -10.83 14.06
C GLN A 52 -26.09 -9.54 14.14
N LEU A 53 -26.69 -8.43 14.55
CA LEU A 53 -25.99 -7.15 14.69
C LEU A 53 -24.92 -7.18 15.79
N ILE A 54 -25.14 -7.93 16.88
CA ILE A 54 -24.14 -8.15 17.94
C ILE A 54 -22.93 -8.92 17.39
N PHE A 55 -23.16 -10.01 16.65
CA PHE A 55 -22.07 -10.78 16.08
C PHE A 55 -21.35 -10.03 14.96
N ASP A 56 -22.05 -9.27 14.11
CA ASP A 56 -21.41 -8.38 13.14
C ASP A 56 -20.55 -7.32 13.82
N LEU A 57 -21.04 -6.73 14.92
CA LEU A 57 -20.27 -5.75 15.70
C LEU A 57 -18.97 -6.38 16.23
N LEU A 58 -19.07 -7.58 16.80
CA LEU A 58 -17.93 -8.28 17.37
C LEU A 58 -16.93 -8.72 16.30
N SER A 59 -17.41 -9.33 15.20
CA SER A 59 -16.57 -9.75 14.07
C SER A 59 -15.82 -8.58 13.45
N GLY A 60 -16.52 -7.47 13.17
CA GLY A 60 -15.88 -6.29 12.61
C GLY A 60 -14.90 -5.63 13.58
N SER A 61 -15.17 -5.69 14.88
CA SER A 61 -14.23 -5.23 15.91
C SER A 61 -12.94 -6.06 15.88
N LEU A 62 -13.05 -7.39 15.94
CA LEU A 62 -11.90 -8.31 15.95
C LEU A 62 -11.10 -8.25 14.64
N SER A 63 -11.77 -8.27 13.48
CA SER A 63 -11.10 -8.14 12.18
C SER A 63 -10.32 -6.83 12.06
N GLY A 64 -10.89 -5.72 12.56
CA GLY A 64 -10.20 -4.43 12.58
C GLY A 64 -8.97 -4.42 13.49
N MET A 65 -9.00 -5.17 14.59
CA MET A 65 -7.84 -5.31 15.49
C MET A 65 -6.71 -6.11 14.85
N CYS A 66 -7.01 -7.23 14.19
CA CYS A 66 -6.00 -8.04 13.48
C CYS A 66 -5.20 -7.19 12.47
N GLU A 67 -5.88 -6.37 11.66
CA GLU A 67 -5.22 -5.54 10.65
C GLU A 67 -4.32 -4.47 11.26
N VAL A 68 -4.78 -3.75 12.30
CA VAL A 68 -3.95 -2.68 12.89
C VAL A 68 -2.80 -3.21 13.73
N TYR A 69 -2.98 -4.36 14.38
CA TYR A 69 -1.90 -5.03 15.10
C TYR A 69 -0.82 -5.55 14.16
N SER A 70 -1.19 -6.16 13.03
CA SER A 70 -0.22 -6.58 12.02
C SER A 70 0.64 -5.39 11.54
N ASN A 71 0.00 -4.25 11.25
CA ASN A 71 0.71 -3.04 10.84
C ASN A 71 1.56 -2.41 11.97
N LEU A 72 1.07 -2.40 13.22
CA LEU A 72 1.83 -1.93 14.38
C LEU A 72 3.10 -2.75 14.58
N LYS A 73 2.96 -4.08 14.56
CA LYS A 73 4.09 -5.03 14.67
C LYS A 73 5.15 -4.71 13.62
N SER A 74 4.75 -4.64 12.35
CA SER A 74 5.69 -4.41 11.25
C SER A 74 6.32 -3.01 11.26
N MET A 75 5.55 -1.98 11.66
CA MET A 75 6.07 -0.61 11.83
C MET A 75 7.16 -0.56 12.91
N LEU A 76 6.90 -1.14 14.08
CA LEU A 76 7.83 -1.13 15.22
C LEU A 76 9.06 -2.01 14.99
N SER A 77 8.92 -3.08 14.20
CA SER A 77 10.00 -4.03 13.93
C SER A 77 11.02 -3.52 12.89
N SER A 78 10.71 -2.43 12.20
CA SER A 78 11.53 -1.90 11.11
C SER A 78 12.26 -0.63 11.52
N SER A 79 13.50 -0.45 11.06
CA SER A 79 14.21 0.83 11.11
C SER A 79 14.08 1.63 9.81
N ASN A 80 13.56 1.01 8.73
CA ASN A 80 13.51 1.62 7.41
C ASN A 80 12.36 2.65 7.32
N ILE A 81 12.69 3.86 6.88
CA ILE A 81 11.76 5.00 6.81
C ILE A 81 10.57 4.70 5.88
N TYR A 82 10.81 4.10 4.71
CA TYR A 82 9.74 3.79 3.77
C TYR A 82 8.77 2.77 4.38
N VAL A 83 9.30 1.69 4.97
CA VAL A 83 8.48 0.64 5.62
C VAL A 83 7.61 1.23 6.73
N LYS A 84 8.18 2.10 7.58
CA LYS A 84 7.41 2.79 8.62
C LYS A 84 6.26 3.60 8.04
N ARG A 85 6.52 4.38 6.99
CA ARG A 85 5.51 5.20 6.31
C ARG A 85 4.41 4.38 5.64
N TYR A 86 4.78 3.28 4.99
CA TYR A 86 3.85 2.32 4.44
C TYR A 86 2.89 1.79 5.53
N HIS A 87 3.41 1.40 6.69
CA HIS A 87 2.55 0.91 7.77
C HIS A 87 1.67 1.99 8.41
N MET A 88 2.16 3.22 8.56
CA MET A 88 1.31 4.35 8.98
C MET A 88 0.17 4.60 8.00
N GLN A 89 0.43 4.49 6.70
CA GLN A 89 -0.56 4.61 5.64
C GLN A 89 -1.60 3.48 5.72
N MET A 90 -1.19 2.24 5.97
CA MET A 90 -2.09 1.10 6.17
C MET A 90 -2.92 1.23 7.44
N VAL A 91 -2.34 1.69 8.56
CA VAL A 91 -3.10 1.99 9.78
C VAL A 91 -4.19 3.03 9.48
N ASN A 92 -3.86 4.10 8.75
CA ASN A 92 -4.85 5.10 8.38
C ASN A 92 -6.00 4.53 7.54
N LEU A 93 -5.67 3.68 6.56
CA LEU A 93 -6.66 2.97 5.75
C LEU A 93 -7.58 2.10 6.60
N SER A 94 -7.02 1.14 7.34
CA SER A 94 -7.79 0.16 8.10
C SER A 94 -8.69 0.86 9.11
N GLN A 95 -8.19 1.89 9.79
CA GLN A 95 -9.00 2.70 10.70
C GLN A 95 -10.15 3.43 10.01
N TYR A 96 -9.91 3.99 8.83
CA TYR A 96 -10.94 4.69 8.07
C TYR A 96 -12.06 3.72 7.64
N GLU A 97 -11.70 2.58 7.06
CA GLU A 97 -12.68 1.56 6.62
C GLU A 97 -13.42 0.94 7.82
N TRP A 98 -12.73 0.73 8.94
CA TRP A 98 -13.33 0.26 10.19
C TRP A 98 -14.33 1.26 10.79
N CYS A 99 -13.98 2.55 10.81
CA CYS A 99 -14.91 3.59 11.28
C CYS A 99 -16.15 3.69 10.39
N ILE A 100 -16.00 3.52 9.07
CA ILE A 100 -17.13 3.46 8.13
C ILE A 100 -17.98 2.22 8.38
N TYR A 101 -17.37 1.07 8.62
CA TYR A 101 -18.09 -0.17 8.93
C TYR A 101 -18.98 -0.01 10.17
N LEU A 102 -18.41 0.54 11.25
CA LEU A 102 -19.11 0.71 12.52
C LEU A 102 -20.15 1.83 12.49
N GLY A 103 -19.77 3.03 12.04
CA GLY A 103 -20.64 4.21 12.08
C GLY A 103 -21.54 4.39 10.84
N GLY A 104 -21.04 4.01 9.67
CA GLY A 104 -21.66 4.27 8.37
C GLY A 104 -21.39 5.69 7.86
N LYS A 105 -21.33 5.87 6.53
CA LYS A 105 -21.33 7.20 5.91
C LYS A 105 -22.71 7.86 5.96
N ASP A 106 -23.77 7.06 5.93
CA ASP A 106 -25.18 7.51 5.90
C ASP A 106 -25.99 6.95 7.08
N GLN A 107 -25.40 6.91 8.28
CA GLN A 107 -26.05 6.37 9.49
C GLN A 107 -26.54 4.90 9.34
N ASN A 108 -25.79 4.11 8.60
CA ASN A 108 -26.15 2.75 8.21
C ASN A 108 -25.05 1.71 8.52
N GLY A 109 -24.09 2.10 9.37
CA GLY A 109 -23.08 1.19 9.93
C GLY A 109 -23.65 0.28 11.02
N VAL A 110 -22.87 -0.70 11.44
CA VAL A 110 -23.32 -1.74 12.38
C VAL A 110 -23.81 -1.17 13.71
N LEU A 111 -23.05 -0.25 14.33
CA LEU A 111 -23.46 0.39 15.60
C LEU A 111 -24.75 1.19 15.41
N THR A 112 -24.85 1.94 14.32
CA THR A 112 -26.03 2.76 14.06
C THR A 112 -27.28 1.90 13.85
N ASN A 113 -27.15 0.78 13.13
CA ASN A 113 -28.25 -0.17 12.94
C ASN A 113 -28.66 -0.84 14.25
N LEU A 114 -27.70 -1.17 15.12
CA LEU A 114 -27.97 -1.74 16.44
C LEU A 114 -28.68 -0.75 17.36
N ILE A 115 -28.24 0.51 17.41
CA ILE A 115 -28.90 1.59 18.15
C ILE A 115 -30.33 1.78 17.65
N LYS A 116 -30.52 1.88 16.33
CA LYS A 116 -31.85 2.02 15.72
C LYS A 116 -32.77 0.87 16.11
N HIS A 117 -32.27 -0.36 16.04
CA HIS A 117 -33.05 -1.54 16.40
C HIS A 117 -33.46 -1.55 17.89
N LEU A 118 -32.57 -1.15 18.80
CA LEU A 118 -32.90 -1.04 20.23
C LEU A 118 -33.91 0.07 20.51
N ASN A 119 -33.77 1.22 19.84
CA ASN A 119 -34.69 2.34 19.98
C ASN A 119 -36.10 1.97 19.46
N GLU A 120 -36.19 1.21 18.36
CA GLU A 120 -37.45 0.62 17.85
C GLU A 120 -38.12 -0.31 18.88
N LEU A 121 -37.32 -0.96 19.73
CA LEU A 121 -37.79 -1.83 20.82
C LEU A 121 -37.94 -1.10 22.18
N HIS A 122 -37.75 0.23 22.21
CA HIS A 122 -37.74 1.05 23.42
C HIS A 122 -36.73 0.59 24.50
N CYS A 123 -35.62 -0.01 24.08
CA CYS A 123 -34.50 -0.39 24.95
C CYS A 123 -33.47 0.74 25.07
N ASN A 124 -32.72 0.74 26.17
CA ASN A 124 -31.62 1.71 26.38
C ASN A 124 -30.45 1.44 25.41
N SER A 125 -30.01 2.47 24.69
CA SER A 125 -28.91 2.43 23.72
C SER A 125 -27.74 3.37 24.07
N LEU A 126 -27.74 4.02 25.24
CA LEU A 126 -26.78 5.06 25.63
C LEU A 126 -25.31 4.60 25.57
N GLU A 127 -25.02 3.36 25.95
CA GLU A 127 -23.66 2.82 25.89
C GLU A 127 -23.16 2.70 24.44
N LEU A 128 -24.02 2.24 23.53
CA LEU A 128 -23.71 2.15 22.10
C LEU A 128 -23.56 3.53 21.46
N GLU A 129 -24.38 4.51 21.87
CA GLU A 129 -24.24 5.89 21.42
C GLU A 129 -22.89 6.49 21.83
N ASN A 130 -22.43 6.18 23.04
CA ASN A 130 -21.10 6.59 23.49
C ASN A 130 -19.98 5.91 22.68
N ILE A 131 -20.09 4.60 22.39
CA ILE A 131 -19.15 3.89 21.49
C ILE A 131 -19.12 4.56 20.12
N LEU A 132 -20.29 4.82 19.53
CA LEU A 132 -20.42 5.47 18.22
C LEU A 132 -19.78 6.87 18.21
N LYS A 133 -19.90 7.63 19.31
CA LYS A 133 -19.21 8.91 19.46
C LYS A 133 -17.69 8.75 19.41
N GLN A 134 -17.13 7.76 20.10
CA GLN A 134 -15.68 7.49 20.05
C GLN A 134 -15.23 7.05 18.66
N VAL A 135 -16.00 6.21 17.97
CA VAL A 135 -15.74 5.82 16.58
C VAL A 135 -15.68 7.04 15.66
N ARG A 136 -16.63 7.99 15.80
CA ARG A 136 -16.62 9.23 15.01
C ARG A 136 -15.39 10.09 15.31
N LEU A 137 -15.00 10.21 16.58
CA LEU A 137 -13.80 10.95 16.98
C LEU A 137 -12.52 10.35 16.38
N LEU A 138 -12.41 9.01 16.37
CA LEU A 138 -11.29 8.34 15.70
C LEU A 138 -11.34 8.57 14.18
N GLY A 139 -12.51 8.43 13.55
CA GLY A 139 -12.70 8.64 12.11
C GLY A 139 -12.31 10.05 11.66
N MET A 140 -12.53 11.08 12.49
CA MET A 140 -12.08 12.45 12.22
C MET A 140 -10.55 12.62 12.20
N LYS A 141 -9.81 11.70 12.82
CA LYS A 141 -8.33 11.68 12.78
C LYS A 141 -7.78 10.99 11.53
N CYS A 142 -8.62 10.30 10.75
CA CYS A 142 -8.20 9.62 9.53
C CYS A 142 -8.09 10.61 8.36
N ASP A 143 -6.98 10.54 7.61
CA ASP A 143 -6.77 11.33 6.40
C ASP A 143 -7.42 10.64 5.19
N ILE A 144 -8.48 11.24 4.64
CA ILE A 144 -9.21 10.73 3.47
C ILE A 144 -8.32 10.73 2.22
N GLY A 145 -7.48 11.75 2.05
CA GLY A 145 -6.56 11.83 0.91
C GLY A 145 -5.53 10.70 0.96
N LEU A 146 -4.97 10.42 2.14
CA LEU A 146 -4.04 9.31 2.33
C LEU A 146 -4.71 7.94 2.07
N ARG A 147 -5.98 7.79 2.46
CA ARG A 147 -6.79 6.61 2.13
C ARG A 147 -7.00 6.47 0.61
N THR A 148 -7.26 7.56 -0.09
CA THR A 148 -7.50 7.54 -1.54
C THR A 148 -6.22 7.23 -2.31
N MET A 149 -5.10 7.90 -2.00
CA MET A 149 -3.81 7.65 -2.65
C MET A 149 -3.34 6.21 -2.52
N THR A 150 -3.69 5.55 -1.44
CA THR A 150 -3.28 4.17 -1.22
C THR A 150 -4.00 3.19 -2.20
N ALA A 151 -4.89 3.72 -3.06
CA ALA A 151 -5.53 3.05 -4.20
C ALA A 151 -5.25 3.72 -5.57
N HIS A 152 -4.40 4.76 -5.64
CA HIS A 152 -4.15 5.57 -6.84
C HIS A 152 -2.70 6.07 -6.91
N TYR A 153 -2.00 5.80 -8.02
CA TYR A 153 -0.58 6.17 -8.25
C TYR A 153 -0.41 7.21 -9.37
N ASP A 154 -1.48 7.87 -9.80
CA ASP A 154 -1.49 8.89 -10.85
C ASP A 154 -0.90 10.25 -10.43
N GLU A 155 -0.81 10.53 -9.13
CA GLU A 155 -0.28 11.79 -8.60
C GLU A 155 0.97 11.59 -7.72
N PRO A 156 2.12 11.18 -8.28
CA PRO A 156 3.30 10.80 -7.50
C PRO A 156 3.90 11.93 -6.66
N ASP A 157 3.78 13.20 -7.07
CA ASP A 157 4.24 14.34 -6.27
C ASP A 157 3.38 14.57 -5.01
N ILE A 158 2.06 14.42 -5.14
CA ILE A 158 1.14 14.46 -3.99
C ILE A 158 1.43 13.28 -3.08
N MET A 159 1.70 12.10 -3.66
CA MET A 159 2.07 10.91 -2.90
C MET A 159 3.33 11.12 -2.06
N TYR A 160 4.39 11.65 -2.68
CA TYR A 160 5.61 12.02 -1.99
C TYR A 160 5.36 12.95 -0.80
N LYS A 161 4.63 14.05 -1.00
CA LYS A 161 4.34 15.04 0.06
C LYS A 161 3.57 14.43 1.23
N LYS A 162 2.61 13.56 0.94
CA LYS A 162 1.79 12.88 1.95
C LYS A 162 2.59 11.84 2.72
N LEU A 163 3.44 11.06 2.06
CA LEU A 163 4.36 10.13 2.74
C LEU A 163 5.39 10.88 3.58
N LEU A 164 5.92 12.01 3.11
CA LEU A 164 6.86 12.84 3.86
C LEU A 164 6.26 13.34 5.19
N ALA A 165 4.96 13.63 5.20
CA ALA A 165 4.22 14.03 6.40
C ALA A 165 4.01 12.88 7.41
N LEU A 166 4.22 11.62 7.00
CA LEU A 166 4.21 10.45 7.88
C LEU A 166 5.59 10.29 8.53
N ASN A 167 5.87 11.09 9.55
CA ASN A 167 7.19 11.10 10.20
C ASN A 167 7.13 10.94 11.73
N ASP A 168 5.95 10.65 12.28
CA ASP A 168 5.72 10.56 13.72
C ASP A 168 4.96 9.27 14.07
N GLU A 169 5.71 8.24 14.49
CA GLU A 169 5.17 6.94 14.91
C GLU A 169 4.21 7.08 16.10
N ASP A 170 4.49 8.00 17.04
CA ASP A 170 3.71 8.16 18.27
C ASP A 170 2.24 8.50 17.96
N VAL A 171 2.00 9.31 16.92
CA VAL A 171 0.65 9.69 16.48
C VAL A 171 -0.15 8.45 16.07
N TYR A 172 0.48 7.54 15.33
CA TYR A 172 -0.18 6.34 14.83
C TYR A 172 -0.34 5.28 15.94
N VAL A 173 0.65 5.14 16.82
CA VAL A 173 0.53 4.28 18.00
C VAL A 173 -0.60 4.76 18.93
N GLN A 174 -0.72 6.07 19.17
CA GLN A 174 -1.81 6.63 19.96
C GLN A 174 -3.18 6.39 19.31
N ARG A 175 -3.29 6.56 17.99
CA ARG A 175 -4.52 6.26 17.24
C ARG A 175 -4.91 4.79 17.35
N ILE A 176 -3.95 3.86 17.35
CA ILE A 176 -4.24 2.44 17.58
C ILE A 176 -4.70 2.22 19.02
N GLY A 177 -4.12 2.94 19.98
CA GLY A 177 -4.61 2.98 21.36
C GLY A 177 -6.08 3.43 21.47
N ASP A 178 -6.47 4.48 20.74
CA ASP A 178 -7.87 4.93 20.67
C ASP A 178 -8.80 3.83 20.13
N GLN A 179 -8.36 3.12 19.07
CA GLN A 179 -9.11 2.00 18.52
C GLN A 179 -9.24 0.84 19.51
N LEU A 180 -8.17 0.52 20.25
CA LEU A 180 -8.18 -0.50 21.29
C LEU A 180 -9.16 -0.14 22.42
N LEU A 181 -9.24 1.13 22.82
CA LEU A 181 -10.23 1.60 23.79
C LEU A 181 -11.65 1.37 23.30
N ILE A 182 -11.94 1.71 22.03
CA ILE A 182 -13.25 1.45 21.42
C ILE A 182 -13.56 -0.05 21.37
N HIS A 183 -12.58 -0.87 20.97
CA HIS A 183 -12.70 -2.33 20.98
C HIS A 183 -13.03 -2.85 22.39
N GLY A 184 -12.34 -2.37 23.44
CA GLY A 184 -12.64 -2.71 24.82
C GLY A 184 -14.05 -2.32 25.26
N MET A 185 -14.57 -1.17 24.81
CA MET A 185 -15.96 -0.78 25.05
C MET A 185 -16.96 -1.71 24.35
N ILE A 186 -16.68 -2.11 23.11
CA ILE A 186 -17.50 -3.09 22.37
C ILE A 186 -17.53 -4.43 23.11
N LEU A 187 -16.36 -4.93 23.52
CA LEU A 187 -16.28 -6.18 24.30
C LEU A 187 -17.10 -6.07 25.58
N LYS A 188 -16.94 -5.00 26.35
CA LYS A 188 -17.70 -4.78 27.59
C LYS A 188 -19.22 -4.79 27.36
N TYR A 189 -19.68 -4.18 26.27
CA TYR A 189 -21.10 -4.18 25.91
C TYR A 189 -21.61 -5.57 25.49
N VAL A 190 -20.82 -6.32 24.73
CA VAL A 190 -21.21 -7.63 24.18
C VAL A 190 -21.07 -8.78 25.19
N SER A 191 -20.12 -8.69 26.14
CA SER A 191 -19.83 -9.76 27.10
C SER A 191 -21.06 -10.26 27.89
N PRO A 192 -21.96 -9.41 28.43
CA PRO A 192 -23.17 -9.87 29.11
C PRO A 192 -24.10 -10.69 28.20
N VAL A 193 -24.19 -10.32 26.91
CA VAL A 193 -25.01 -11.06 25.93
C VAL A 193 -24.43 -12.44 25.70
N LEU A 194 -23.11 -12.55 25.51
CA LEU A 194 -22.43 -13.84 25.35
C LEU A 194 -22.55 -14.71 26.62
N GLN A 195 -22.49 -14.09 27.79
CA GLN A 195 -22.68 -14.77 29.07
C GLN A 195 -24.08 -15.38 29.19
N ILE A 196 -25.12 -14.62 28.85
CA ILE A 196 -26.50 -15.12 28.84
C ILE A 196 -26.65 -16.28 27.87
N ILE A 197 -26.09 -16.18 26.66
CA ILE A 197 -26.12 -17.27 25.67
C ILE A 197 -25.46 -18.52 26.26
N ARG A 198 -24.27 -18.39 26.85
CA ARG A 198 -23.55 -19.50 27.49
C ARG A 198 -24.38 -20.14 28.60
N ASP A 199 -24.99 -19.33 29.45
CA ASP A 199 -25.75 -19.82 30.60
C ASP A 199 -27.01 -20.54 30.13
N VAL A 200 -27.74 -20.01 29.16
CA VAL A 200 -28.91 -20.68 28.55
C VAL A 200 -28.52 -22.03 27.93
N LEU A 201 -27.39 -22.09 27.23
CA LEU A 201 -26.90 -23.34 26.64
C LEU A 201 -26.54 -24.36 27.72
N TYR A 202 -25.84 -23.94 28.78
CA TYR A 202 -25.47 -24.79 29.91
C TYR A 202 -26.69 -25.39 30.63
N HIS A 203 -27.73 -24.58 30.86
CA HIS A 203 -28.95 -25.03 31.55
C HIS A 203 -29.85 -25.91 30.68
N SER A 204 -29.68 -25.88 29.35
CA SER A 204 -30.45 -26.71 28.41
C SER A 204 -30.02 -28.18 28.34
N GLY A 205 -29.04 -28.60 29.16
CA GLY A 205 -28.55 -29.99 29.19
C GLY A 205 -27.79 -30.41 27.93
N ARG A 206 -27.56 -29.48 26.98
CA ARG A 206 -26.60 -29.68 25.90
C ARG A 206 -25.22 -29.55 26.52
N GLU A 207 -24.58 -30.68 26.81
CA GLU A 207 -23.15 -30.68 27.10
C GLU A 207 -22.46 -29.88 26.00
N CYS A 208 -21.64 -28.91 26.42
CA CYS A 208 -20.75 -28.22 25.52
C CYS A 208 -19.77 -29.28 25.03
N ILE A 209 -20.08 -29.94 23.92
CA ILE A 209 -19.12 -30.75 23.21
C ILE A 209 -18.10 -29.73 22.74
N TYR A 210 -17.04 -29.54 23.54
CA TYR A 210 -15.80 -28.93 23.09
C TYR A 210 -15.28 -29.84 21.98
N LYS A 211 -15.84 -29.72 20.78
CA LYS A 211 -15.05 -29.97 19.59
C LYS A 211 -14.05 -28.84 19.60
N ASN A 212 -12.79 -29.15 19.94
CA ASN A 212 -11.67 -28.35 19.47
C ASN A 212 -11.74 -28.38 17.94
N SER A 213 -12.63 -27.60 17.33
CA SER A 213 -12.79 -27.54 15.88
C SER A 213 -11.63 -26.81 15.20
N PHE A 214 -10.69 -26.28 16.01
CA PHE A 214 -9.38 -25.89 15.53
C PHE A 214 -8.53 -27.09 15.04
N GLU A 215 -8.96 -28.33 15.32
CA GLU A 215 -8.31 -29.56 14.87
C GLU A 215 -9.04 -30.23 13.69
N GLU A 216 -9.91 -29.54 12.95
CA GLU A 216 -10.25 -30.03 11.60
C GLU A 216 -9.02 -29.85 10.72
N PHE A 217 -8.37 -30.97 10.36
CA PHE A 217 -7.19 -30.99 9.50
C PHE A 217 -7.47 -30.24 8.19
N ASN A 218 -6.99 -29.01 8.11
CA ASN A 218 -7.14 -28.16 6.93
C ASN A 218 -5.88 -28.29 6.08
N VAL A 219 -5.98 -29.12 5.03
CA VAL A 219 -4.88 -29.33 4.06
C VAL A 219 -4.36 -28.01 3.51
N GLN A 220 -5.23 -27.03 3.25
CA GLN A 220 -4.83 -25.75 2.67
C GLN A 220 -3.99 -24.92 3.66
N GLU A 221 -4.35 -24.94 4.94
CA GLU A 221 -3.59 -24.29 6.02
C GLU A 221 -2.20 -24.91 6.18
N VAL A 222 -2.11 -26.24 6.22
CA VAL A 222 -0.83 -26.96 6.27
C VAL A 222 0.04 -26.65 5.05
N LEU A 223 -0.55 -26.63 3.85
CA LEU A 223 0.17 -26.29 2.62
C LEU A 223 0.68 -24.84 2.67
N ASN A 224 -0.16 -23.91 3.08
CA ASN A 224 0.19 -22.49 3.20
C ASN A 224 1.34 -22.28 4.20
N ASP A 225 1.29 -22.94 5.36
CA ASP A 225 2.38 -22.89 6.35
C ASP A 225 3.67 -23.47 5.80
N LYS A 226 3.62 -24.63 5.13
CA LYS A 226 4.81 -25.25 4.53
C LYS A 226 5.42 -24.40 3.41
N VAL A 227 4.59 -23.68 2.66
CA VAL A 227 5.04 -22.76 1.62
C VAL A 227 5.73 -21.56 2.26
N ALA A 228 5.11 -20.92 3.24
CA ALA A 228 5.70 -19.81 3.98
C ALA A 228 7.04 -20.23 4.62
N GLU A 229 7.07 -21.39 5.27
CA GLU A 229 8.28 -21.98 5.86
C GLU A 229 9.36 -22.21 4.79
N SER A 230 9.01 -22.74 3.61
CA SER A 230 9.97 -22.99 2.52
C SER A 230 10.57 -21.72 1.94
N PHE A 231 9.77 -20.66 1.80
CA PHE A 231 10.24 -19.36 1.34
C PHE A 231 11.13 -18.66 2.38
N ASN A 232 10.87 -18.88 3.67
CA ASN A 232 11.64 -18.30 4.77
C ASN A 232 12.92 -19.10 5.10
N ASN A 233 12.86 -20.44 5.06
CA ASN A 233 13.94 -21.36 5.51
C ASN A 233 15.26 -21.22 4.75
N LYS A 234 15.28 -20.55 3.59
CA LYS A 234 16.53 -20.27 2.88
C LYS A 234 17.12 -18.90 3.19
N GLY A 235 16.39 -18.01 3.89
CA GLY A 235 16.76 -16.60 4.16
C GLY A 235 16.96 -15.73 2.90
N LYS A 236 17.12 -16.33 1.72
CA LYS A 236 17.44 -15.66 0.46
C LYS A 236 16.36 -14.68 0.04
N LEU A 237 15.08 -15.03 0.19
CA LEU A 237 13.99 -14.12 -0.17
C LEU A 237 13.95 -12.93 0.80
N ASP A 238 14.02 -13.18 2.10
CA ASP A 238 14.05 -12.14 3.13
C ASP A 238 15.23 -11.16 2.92
N ILE A 239 16.44 -11.68 2.70
CA ILE A 239 17.63 -10.89 2.34
C ILE A 239 17.41 -10.11 1.04
N THR A 240 16.78 -10.72 0.04
CA THR A 240 16.50 -10.05 -1.25
C THR A 240 15.51 -8.89 -1.07
N LEU A 241 14.45 -9.08 -0.30
CA LEU A 241 13.47 -8.02 -0.01
C LEU A 241 14.12 -6.91 0.83
N ALA A 242 14.90 -7.27 1.86
CA ALA A 242 15.63 -6.32 2.69
C ALA A 242 16.59 -5.46 1.86
N ASN A 243 17.34 -6.07 0.92
CA ASN A 243 18.23 -5.35 0.02
C ASN A 243 17.48 -4.38 -0.91
N GLN A 244 16.29 -4.75 -1.39
CA GLN A 244 15.47 -3.85 -2.21
C GLN A 244 14.89 -2.69 -1.39
N ILE A 245 14.54 -2.93 -0.12
CA ILE A 245 13.98 -1.91 0.78
C ILE A 245 15.06 -0.96 1.32
N ALA A 246 16.31 -1.42 1.50
CA ALA A 246 17.35 -0.71 2.24
C ALA A 246 17.49 0.77 1.84
N ASN A 247 17.50 1.04 0.52
CA ASN A 247 17.67 2.38 -0.03
C ASN A 247 16.38 2.97 -0.61
N ALA A 248 15.21 2.44 -0.22
CA ALA A 248 13.93 2.80 -0.84
C ALA A 248 13.61 4.29 -0.73
N TRP A 249 13.77 4.87 0.46
CA TRP A 249 13.47 6.29 0.65
C TRP A 249 14.50 7.19 -0.06
N ASP A 250 15.78 6.82 -0.03
CA ASP A 250 16.85 7.57 -0.72
C ASP A 250 16.64 7.58 -2.24
N GLU A 251 16.17 6.48 -2.82
CA GLU A 251 15.80 6.41 -4.25
C GLU A 251 14.65 7.37 -4.56
N ILE A 252 13.60 7.37 -3.73
CA ILE A 252 12.45 8.27 -3.86
C ILE A 252 12.87 9.75 -3.74
N GLU A 253 13.74 10.09 -2.79
CA GLU A 253 14.26 11.46 -2.63
C GLU A 253 15.11 11.89 -3.82
N SER A 254 15.95 11.00 -4.34
CA SER A 254 16.77 11.27 -5.53
C SER A 254 15.90 11.58 -6.76
N GLN A 255 14.88 10.76 -7.01
CA GLN A 255 13.92 10.97 -8.10
C GLN A 255 13.16 12.29 -7.92
N LYS A 256 12.71 12.59 -6.70
CA LYS A 256 12.02 13.84 -6.40
C LYS A 256 12.92 15.07 -6.62
N LYS A 257 14.18 15.00 -6.23
CA LYS A 257 15.16 16.08 -6.47
C LYS A 257 15.39 16.31 -7.97
N MET A 258 15.45 15.24 -8.75
CA MET A 258 15.56 15.33 -10.21
C MET A 258 14.31 15.99 -10.81
N LEU A 259 13.12 15.63 -10.33
CA LEU A 259 11.85 16.23 -10.74
C LEU A 259 11.84 17.75 -10.50
N GLU A 260 12.18 18.18 -9.29
CA GLU A 260 12.25 19.60 -8.93
C GLU A 260 13.31 20.37 -9.74
N THR A 261 14.41 19.70 -10.10
CA THR A 261 15.44 20.28 -10.96
C THR A 261 14.89 20.54 -12.35
N CYS A 262 14.19 19.57 -12.94
CA CYS A 262 13.51 19.76 -14.23
C CYS A 262 12.51 20.92 -14.17
N GLU A 263 11.70 21.03 -13.11
CA GLU A 263 10.73 22.13 -12.95
C GLU A 263 11.38 23.51 -12.89
N LYS A 264 12.49 23.64 -12.16
CA LYS A 264 13.27 24.89 -12.07
C LYS A 264 13.88 25.27 -13.41
N VAL A 265 14.45 24.29 -14.13
CA VAL A 265 15.04 24.51 -15.46
C VAL A 265 13.98 24.89 -16.49
N ILE A 266 12.84 24.20 -16.52
CA ILE A 266 11.70 24.55 -17.39
C ILE A 266 11.26 25.99 -17.13
N THR A 267 11.07 26.35 -15.86
CA THR A 267 10.68 27.72 -15.46
C THR A 267 11.70 28.76 -15.94
N PHE A 268 12.99 28.48 -15.77
CA PHE A 268 14.08 29.34 -16.23
C PHE A 268 14.08 29.49 -17.76
N LEU A 269 14.08 28.39 -18.52
CA LEU A 269 14.10 28.41 -19.98
C LEU A 269 12.86 29.10 -20.56
N LYS A 270 11.69 28.86 -19.97
CA LYS A 270 10.45 29.56 -20.33
C LYS A 270 10.57 31.07 -20.12
N SER A 271 11.18 31.52 -19.02
CA SER A 271 11.43 32.96 -18.77
C SER A 271 12.39 33.59 -19.79
N LYS A 272 13.24 32.78 -20.43
CA LYS A 272 14.19 33.18 -21.47
C LYS A 272 13.67 32.95 -22.89
N GLN A 273 12.43 32.50 -23.06
CA GLN A 273 11.83 32.13 -24.36
C GLN A 273 12.68 31.12 -25.14
N MET A 274 13.37 30.24 -24.43
CA MET A 274 14.17 29.14 -25.01
C MET A 274 13.32 27.88 -25.14
N ASP A 275 13.73 26.94 -26.00
CA ASP A 275 13.10 25.61 -26.06
C ASP A 275 13.34 24.85 -24.75
N TYR A 276 12.29 24.23 -24.22
CA TYR A 276 12.30 23.44 -22.99
C TYR A 276 11.57 22.09 -23.13
N ASN A 277 11.18 21.70 -24.35
CA ASN A 277 10.42 20.47 -24.60
C ASN A 277 11.15 19.23 -24.06
N ARG A 278 12.48 19.19 -24.22
CA ARG A 278 13.28 18.07 -23.73
C ARG A 278 13.25 17.89 -22.21
N PHE A 279 13.16 18.99 -21.46
CA PHE A 279 13.01 18.92 -20.02
C PHE A 279 11.61 18.51 -19.60
N ILE A 280 10.57 18.80 -20.39
CA ILE A 280 9.20 18.27 -20.17
C ILE A 280 9.21 16.74 -20.32
N GLU A 281 9.83 16.22 -21.38
CA GLU A 281 9.95 14.78 -21.60
C GLU A 281 10.72 14.11 -20.46
N THR A 282 11.88 14.68 -20.09
CA THR A 282 12.70 14.18 -18.97
C THR A 282 11.90 14.20 -17.66
N LYS A 283 11.19 15.29 -17.37
CA LYS A 283 10.30 15.41 -16.21
C LYS A 283 9.27 14.29 -16.21
N SER A 284 8.59 14.06 -17.34
CA SER A 284 7.58 13.01 -17.51
C SER A 284 8.15 11.61 -17.22
N VAL A 285 9.37 11.30 -17.68
CA VAL A 285 10.05 10.01 -17.38
C VAL A 285 10.37 9.86 -15.91
N VAL A 286 10.85 10.92 -15.25
CA VAL A 286 11.13 10.91 -13.80
C VAL A 286 9.85 10.76 -12.98
N GLU A 287 8.74 11.41 -13.38
CA GLU A 287 7.43 11.20 -12.74
C GLU A 287 6.97 9.75 -12.86
N MET A 288 7.14 9.13 -14.03
CA MET A 288 6.82 7.72 -14.25
C MET A 288 7.71 6.81 -13.39
N GLN A 289 9.01 7.10 -13.26
CA GLN A 289 9.90 6.36 -12.35
C GLN A 289 9.41 6.42 -10.92
N LEU A 290 9.05 7.62 -10.45
CA LEU A 290 8.58 7.84 -9.09
C LEU A 290 7.31 7.04 -8.79
N ALA A 291 6.33 7.05 -9.71
CA ALA A 291 5.11 6.25 -9.58
C ALA A 291 5.42 4.74 -9.52
N VAL A 292 6.30 4.24 -10.40
CA VAL A 292 6.68 2.82 -10.44
C VAL A 292 7.45 2.41 -9.18
N SER A 293 8.32 3.27 -8.65
CA SER A 293 9.04 3.01 -7.40
C SER A 293 8.08 2.89 -6.21
N PHE A 294 7.06 3.76 -6.11
CA PHE A 294 6.02 3.60 -5.07
C PHE A 294 5.27 2.27 -5.18
N MET A 295 4.80 1.89 -6.38
CA MET A 295 4.13 0.61 -6.60
C MET A 295 5.02 -0.57 -6.17
N ARG A 296 6.29 -0.55 -6.59
CA ARG A 296 7.27 -1.59 -6.29
C ARG A 296 7.49 -1.72 -4.78
N TYR A 297 7.73 -0.61 -4.09
CA TYR A 297 8.03 -0.65 -2.65
C TYR A 297 6.82 -1.01 -1.79
N ASP A 298 5.61 -0.60 -2.17
CA ASP A 298 4.40 -1.01 -1.47
C ASP A 298 4.18 -2.54 -1.58
N LEU A 299 4.42 -3.12 -2.75
CA LEU A 299 4.37 -4.58 -2.95
C LEU A 299 5.42 -5.30 -2.11
N ILE A 300 6.66 -4.81 -2.11
CA ILE A 300 7.76 -5.41 -1.34
C ILE A 300 7.47 -5.33 0.17
N CYS A 301 6.95 -4.20 0.67
CA CYS A 301 6.54 -4.08 2.08
C CYS A 301 5.44 -5.10 2.43
N SER A 302 4.46 -5.27 1.54
CA SER A 302 3.38 -6.26 1.74
C SER A 302 3.92 -7.69 1.75
N MET A 303 4.84 -8.03 0.85
CA MET A 303 5.52 -9.33 0.83
C MET A 303 6.36 -9.56 2.08
N ASN A 304 7.08 -8.53 2.55
CA ASN A 304 7.85 -8.60 3.78
C ASN A 304 6.95 -8.89 4.99
N CYS A 305 5.74 -8.31 5.03
CA CYS A 305 4.76 -8.60 6.07
C CYS A 305 4.25 -10.04 6.00
N TYR A 306 4.00 -10.55 4.79
CA TYR A 306 3.62 -11.95 4.61
C TYR A 306 4.66 -12.92 5.19
N LEU A 307 5.96 -12.68 4.96
CA LEU A 307 7.03 -13.53 5.49
C LEU A 307 7.15 -13.45 7.03
N ASN A 308 6.87 -12.28 7.59
CA ASN A 308 6.94 -12.00 9.03
C ASN A 308 5.59 -12.21 9.76
N ALA A 309 4.59 -12.73 9.06
CA ALA A 309 3.29 -13.02 9.63
C ALA A 309 3.35 -14.27 10.53
N THR A 310 2.64 -14.20 11.65
CA THR A 310 2.62 -15.24 12.69
C THR A 310 1.50 -16.26 12.50
N SER A 311 0.58 -16.04 11.55
CA SER A 311 -0.54 -16.93 11.25
C SER A 311 -0.94 -16.88 9.76
N ASN A 312 -1.74 -17.86 9.32
CA ASN A 312 -2.26 -17.87 7.95
C ASN A 312 -3.30 -16.79 7.68
N THR A 313 -4.10 -16.42 8.67
CA THR A 313 -5.06 -15.32 8.54
C THR A 313 -4.33 -13.99 8.35
N GLU A 314 -3.28 -13.71 9.13
CA GLU A 314 -2.44 -12.53 8.94
C GLU A 314 -1.79 -12.52 7.55
N ARG A 315 -1.29 -13.67 7.07
CA ARG A 315 -0.76 -13.80 5.70
C ARG A 315 -1.80 -13.49 4.63
N SER A 316 -3.02 -14.00 4.81
CA SER A 316 -4.13 -13.72 3.90
C SER A 316 -4.53 -12.24 3.88
N ILE A 317 -4.48 -11.56 5.03
CA ILE A 317 -4.67 -10.10 5.10
C ILE A 317 -3.59 -9.36 4.30
N CYS A 318 -2.33 -9.81 4.38
CA CYS A 318 -1.25 -9.24 3.57
C CYS A 318 -1.57 -9.34 2.06
N PHE A 319 -2.07 -10.49 1.60
CA PHE A 319 -2.50 -10.64 0.20
C PHE A 319 -3.69 -9.76 -0.17
N MET A 320 -4.64 -9.53 0.75
CA MET A 320 -5.72 -8.57 0.51
C MET A 320 -5.18 -7.15 0.25
N HIS A 321 -4.15 -6.71 0.99
CA HIS A 321 -3.46 -5.46 0.70
C HIS A 321 -2.79 -5.48 -0.68
N VAL A 322 -2.19 -6.61 -1.06
CA VAL A 322 -1.54 -6.72 -2.37
C VAL A 322 -2.54 -6.63 -3.52
N TYR A 323 -3.69 -7.28 -3.46
CA TYR A 323 -4.73 -7.18 -4.50
C TYR A 323 -5.12 -5.72 -4.80
N ARG A 324 -5.17 -4.91 -3.76
CA ARG A 324 -5.45 -3.49 -3.88
C ARG A 324 -4.33 -2.76 -4.61
N ILE A 325 -3.08 -2.99 -4.19
CA ILE A 325 -1.89 -2.40 -4.83
C ILE A 325 -1.80 -2.84 -6.28
N GLU A 326 -1.99 -4.13 -6.57
CA GLU A 326 -2.01 -4.71 -7.91
C GLU A 326 -3.03 -4.02 -8.81
N THR A 327 -4.27 -3.89 -8.33
CA THR A 327 -5.34 -3.26 -9.12
C THR A 327 -5.01 -1.82 -9.45
N ALA A 328 -4.52 -1.06 -8.47
CA ALA A 328 -4.09 0.31 -8.66
C ALA A 328 -2.90 0.40 -9.62
N ALA A 329 -1.85 -0.38 -9.38
CA ALA A 329 -0.63 -0.39 -10.18
C ALA A 329 -0.92 -0.72 -11.65
N LEU A 330 -1.58 -1.84 -11.93
CA LEU A 330 -1.88 -2.27 -13.30
C LEU A 330 -2.82 -1.28 -14.02
N THR A 331 -3.73 -0.62 -13.31
CA THR A 331 -4.59 0.42 -13.89
C THR A 331 -3.77 1.59 -14.41
N HIS A 332 -2.74 2.00 -13.67
CA HIS A 332 -1.85 3.09 -14.06
C HIS A 332 -0.74 2.65 -15.03
N LEU A 333 -0.24 1.42 -14.90
CA LEU A 333 0.82 0.89 -15.75
C LEU A 333 0.33 0.59 -17.17
N TYR A 334 -0.87 0.02 -17.34
CA TYR A 334 -1.37 -0.42 -18.64
C TYR A 334 -2.82 -0.01 -18.95
N GLY A 335 -3.69 0.10 -17.95
CA GLY A 335 -5.09 0.46 -18.13
C GLY A 335 -5.99 -0.71 -18.55
N TYR A 336 -7.15 -0.83 -17.89
CA TYR A 336 -8.10 -1.94 -18.08
C TYR A 336 -9.06 -1.77 -19.27
N ASN A 337 -9.17 -0.56 -19.82
CA ASN A 337 -9.95 -0.26 -21.02
C ASN A 337 -9.14 0.69 -21.93
N GLU A 338 -9.66 0.99 -23.12
CA GLU A 338 -8.91 1.79 -24.10
C GLU A 338 -8.65 3.23 -23.62
N GLU A 339 -9.62 3.87 -22.98
CA GLU A 339 -9.47 5.22 -22.41
C GLU A 339 -8.34 5.27 -21.36
N ARG A 340 -8.32 4.32 -20.43
CA ARG A 340 -7.27 4.22 -19.40
C ARG A 340 -5.93 3.82 -20.01
N ARG A 341 -5.93 2.97 -21.03
CA ARG A 341 -4.72 2.55 -21.73
C ARG A 341 -4.01 3.71 -22.40
N GLN A 342 -4.73 4.63 -23.03
CA GLN A 342 -4.15 5.82 -23.65
C GLN A 342 -3.41 6.71 -22.64
N ASN A 343 -3.88 6.75 -21.38
CA ASN A 343 -3.29 7.53 -20.31
C ASN A 343 -2.27 6.76 -19.44
N SER A 344 -2.00 5.49 -19.77
CA SER A 344 -1.14 4.61 -18.97
C SER A 344 0.34 4.99 -19.07
N ILE A 345 1.11 4.64 -18.04
CA ILE A 345 2.57 4.79 -18.01
C ILE A 345 3.20 4.08 -19.22
N TRP A 346 2.76 2.87 -19.55
CA TRP A 346 3.32 2.14 -20.68
C TRP A 346 3.05 2.83 -22.03
N ASN A 347 1.85 3.38 -22.23
CA ASN A 347 1.55 4.14 -23.45
C ASN A 347 2.39 5.42 -23.55
N ARG A 348 2.56 6.13 -22.43
CA ARG A 348 3.44 7.31 -22.34
C ARG A 348 4.89 6.96 -22.67
N ILE A 349 5.41 5.84 -22.15
CA ILE A 349 6.76 5.35 -22.49
C ILE A 349 6.90 5.15 -24.00
N LYS A 350 5.92 4.51 -24.65
CA LYS A 350 5.94 4.27 -26.11
C LYS A 350 5.88 5.53 -26.96
N SER A 351 5.38 6.64 -26.41
CA SER A 351 5.33 7.94 -27.10
C SER A 351 6.66 8.70 -27.11
N ILE A 352 7.66 8.25 -26.34
CA ILE A 352 8.96 8.92 -26.24
C ILE A 352 9.81 8.58 -27.48
N PRO A 353 10.45 9.57 -28.14
CA PRO A 353 11.20 9.33 -29.38
C PRO A 353 12.30 8.26 -29.27
N GLU A 354 12.96 8.18 -28.10
CA GLU A 354 14.01 7.20 -27.83
C GLU A 354 13.49 5.78 -27.55
N PHE A 355 12.17 5.59 -27.45
CA PHE A 355 11.59 4.27 -27.27
C PHE A 355 11.95 3.34 -28.43
N LYS A 356 12.40 2.14 -28.09
CA LYS A 356 12.64 1.06 -29.05
C LYS A 356 12.04 -0.23 -28.53
N SER A 357 11.40 -0.98 -29.43
CA SER A 357 11.04 -2.37 -29.17
C SER A 357 12.34 -3.18 -29.04
N THR A 358 12.41 -3.92 -27.95
CA THR A 358 13.51 -4.77 -27.47
C THR A 358 12.89 -6.00 -26.81
N PRO A 359 13.63 -7.11 -26.64
CA PRO A 359 13.11 -8.25 -25.91
C PRO A 359 12.53 -7.89 -24.52
N LEU A 360 13.20 -7.00 -23.79
CA LEU A 360 12.72 -6.53 -22.49
C LEU A 360 11.40 -5.75 -22.59
N SER A 361 11.26 -4.83 -23.55
CA SER A 361 10.01 -4.07 -23.69
C SER A 361 8.85 -4.96 -24.16
N ASP A 362 9.12 -5.94 -25.02
CA ASP A 362 8.11 -6.86 -25.51
C ASP A 362 7.63 -7.79 -24.38
N ASP A 363 8.55 -8.27 -23.54
CA ASP A 363 8.24 -9.04 -22.33
C ASP A 363 7.46 -8.21 -21.30
N ILE A 364 7.81 -6.94 -21.10
CA ILE A 364 7.04 -6.01 -20.25
C ILE A 364 5.62 -5.88 -20.79
N GLU A 365 5.44 -5.57 -22.09
CA GLU A 365 4.11 -5.38 -22.68
C GLU A 365 3.27 -6.66 -22.61
N LYS A 366 3.88 -7.83 -22.86
CA LYS A 366 3.21 -9.12 -22.73
C LYS A 366 2.71 -9.36 -21.30
N ASN A 367 3.56 -9.13 -20.29
CA ASN A 367 3.19 -9.31 -18.89
C ASN A 367 2.11 -8.31 -18.45
N LEU A 368 2.20 -7.05 -18.89
CA LEU A 368 1.16 -6.05 -18.64
C LEU A 368 -0.19 -6.49 -19.20
N LYS A 369 -0.23 -7.02 -20.44
CA LYS A 369 -1.45 -7.56 -21.06
C LYS A 369 -2.04 -8.72 -20.25
N ILE A 370 -1.21 -9.69 -19.87
CA ILE A 370 -1.64 -10.89 -19.13
C ILE A 370 -2.18 -10.52 -17.75
N LEU A 371 -1.47 -9.67 -16.99
CA LEU A 371 -1.90 -9.31 -15.64
C LEU A 371 -3.17 -8.43 -15.67
N THR A 372 -3.25 -7.48 -16.61
CA THR A 372 -4.40 -6.59 -16.75
C THR A 372 -5.66 -7.33 -17.24
N SER A 373 -5.53 -8.41 -18.02
CA SER A 373 -6.72 -9.15 -18.51
C SER A 373 -7.48 -9.89 -17.41
N HIS A 374 -6.88 -10.08 -16.24
CA HIS A 374 -7.48 -10.80 -15.12
C HIS A 374 -8.01 -9.88 -14.01
N PHE A 375 -8.29 -8.62 -14.33
CA PHE A 375 -8.80 -7.68 -13.34
C PHE A 375 -10.13 -8.09 -12.73
N ASP A 376 -10.13 -8.24 -11.40
CA ASP A 376 -11.32 -8.51 -10.61
C ASP A 376 -11.60 -7.33 -9.65
N CYS A 377 -12.39 -6.38 -10.14
CA CYS A 377 -12.79 -5.21 -9.36
C CYS A 377 -13.68 -5.59 -8.16
N ILE A 378 -14.42 -6.70 -8.25
CA ILE A 378 -15.29 -7.20 -7.18
C ILE A 378 -14.41 -7.70 -6.03
N LYS A 379 -13.42 -8.54 -6.32
CA LYS A 379 -12.46 -9.04 -5.33
C LYS A 379 -11.66 -7.90 -4.70
N ARG A 380 -11.24 -6.91 -5.49
CA ARG A 380 -10.54 -5.71 -4.99
C ARG A 380 -11.41 -4.90 -4.03
N ASN A 381 -12.68 -4.66 -4.37
CA ASN A 381 -13.60 -3.93 -3.48
C ASN A 381 -13.90 -4.72 -2.21
N LEU A 382 -14.10 -6.04 -2.32
CA LEU A 382 -14.28 -6.92 -1.17
C LEU A 382 -13.09 -6.83 -0.20
N TYR A 383 -11.86 -6.81 -0.70
CA TYR A 383 -10.65 -6.78 0.12
C TYR A 383 -10.29 -5.40 0.66
N THR A 384 -10.78 -4.33 0.03
CA THR A 384 -10.52 -2.95 0.47
C THR A 384 -11.58 -2.47 1.45
N HIS A 385 -12.85 -2.74 1.17
CA HIS A 385 -13.96 -2.15 1.90
C HIS A 385 -14.52 -3.13 2.90
N TYR A 386 -14.54 -2.73 4.16
CA TYR A 386 -15.22 -3.48 5.22
C TYR A 386 -16.73 -3.47 4.99
N ARG A 387 -17.22 -2.46 4.24
CA ARG A 387 -18.60 -2.25 3.86
C ARG A 387 -18.71 -1.55 2.51
N GLU A 388 -19.59 -2.03 1.64
CA GLU A 388 -19.87 -1.42 0.34
C GLU A 388 -21.38 -1.25 0.14
N GLY A 389 -21.84 0.01 0.07
CA GLY A 389 -23.28 0.30 0.12
C GLY A 389 -23.90 -0.29 1.39
N GLY A 390 -24.96 -1.10 1.25
CA GLY A 390 -25.58 -1.82 2.37
C GLY A 390 -24.87 -3.10 2.80
N LYS A 391 -23.93 -3.63 2.01
CA LYS A 391 -23.31 -4.95 2.22
C LYS A 391 -22.16 -4.86 3.23
N LEU A 392 -22.19 -5.74 4.24
CA LEU A 392 -21.09 -5.93 5.18
C LEU A 392 -20.15 -7.00 4.63
N ASN A 393 -18.86 -6.69 4.53
CA ASN A 393 -17.89 -7.57 3.86
C ASN A 393 -17.03 -8.40 4.82
N ILE A 394 -17.12 -8.19 6.14
CA ILE A 394 -16.24 -8.85 7.13
C ILE A 394 -16.30 -10.38 7.03
N SER A 395 -17.51 -10.97 6.98
CA SER A 395 -17.67 -12.42 6.85
C SER A 395 -17.10 -12.96 5.54
N ASP A 396 -17.41 -12.33 4.42
CA ASP A 396 -16.90 -12.73 3.10
C ASP A 396 -15.36 -12.65 3.06
N ARG A 397 -14.78 -11.59 3.63
CA ARG A 397 -13.33 -11.42 3.75
C ARG A 397 -12.72 -12.52 4.62
N TRP A 398 -13.29 -12.82 5.79
CA TRP A 398 -12.83 -13.89 6.65
C TRP A 398 -12.88 -15.26 5.94
N GLN A 399 -13.97 -15.57 5.24
CA GLN A 399 -14.08 -16.80 4.46
C GLN A 399 -13.04 -16.87 3.33
N CYS A 400 -12.82 -15.76 2.61
CA CYS A 400 -11.77 -15.68 1.61
C CYS A 400 -10.38 -15.89 2.22
N ALA A 401 -10.10 -15.31 3.38
CA ALA A 401 -8.81 -15.44 4.05
C ALA A 401 -8.49 -16.91 4.38
N ASN A 402 -9.49 -17.66 4.86
CA ASN A 402 -9.32 -19.06 5.25
C ASN A 402 -9.22 -20.04 4.07
N LYS A 403 -9.72 -19.65 2.88
CA LYS A 403 -9.69 -20.47 1.66
C LYS A 403 -8.60 -20.04 0.67
N MET A 404 -7.77 -19.06 1.03
CA MET A 404 -6.80 -18.46 0.12
C MET A 404 -5.66 -19.43 -0.20
N ASN A 405 -5.34 -19.55 -1.50
CA ASN A 405 -4.22 -20.36 -1.98
C ASN A 405 -2.95 -19.51 -2.01
N HIS A 406 -2.18 -19.53 -0.91
CA HIS A 406 -0.98 -18.69 -0.78
C HIS A 406 0.07 -18.93 -1.87
N PRO A 407 0.37 -20.18 -2.31
CA PRO A 407 1.28 -20.39 -3.45
C PRO A 407 0.89 -19.60 -4.71
N LYS A 408 -0.40 -19.65 -5.07
CA LYS A 408 -0.91 -18.95 -6.25
C LYS A 408 -0.77 -17.44 -6.08
N GLU A 409 -1.18 -16.91 -4.93
CA GLU A 409 -1.09 -15.48 -4.65
C GLU A 409 0.38 -15.00 -4.64
N LEU A 410 1.30 -15.75 -4.04
CA LEU A 410 2.74 -15.42 -4.08
C LEU A 410 3.30 -15.35 -5.50
N MET A 411 2.95 -16.31 -6.36
CA MET A 411 3.42 -16.32 -7.75
C MET A 411 2.95 -15.07 -8.50
N GLN A 412 1.69 -14.69 -8.32
CA GLN A 412 1.13 -13.49 -8.96
C GLN A 412 1.84 -12.22 -8.49
N ILE A 413 2.14 -12.12 -7.20
CA ILE A 413 2.82 -10.96 -6.62
C ILE A 413 4.28 -10.88 -7.07
N LEU A 414 4.97 -12.01 -7.11
CA LEU A 414 6.34 -12.07 -7.63
C LEU A 414 6.41 -11.63 -9.09
N GLN A 415 5.42 -12.01 -9.92
CA GLN A 415 5.32 -11.55 -11.30
C GLN A 415 5.15 -10.02 -11.36
N LEU A 416 4.26 -9.46 -10.52
CA LEU A 416 4.02 -8.02 -10.50
C LEU A 416 5.23 -7.22 -9.99
N VAL A 417 5.89 -7.67 -8.91
CA VAL A 417 7.12 -7.04 -8.39
C VAL A 417 8.22 -7.05 -9.45
N THR A 418 8.39 -8.20 -10.14
CA THR A 418 9.36 -8.33 -11.23
C THR A 418 9.02 -7.38 -12.38
N LEU A 419 7.74 -7.27 -12.73
CA LEU A 419 7.28 -6.36 -13.77
C LEU A 419 7.55 -4.89 -13.42
N CYS A 420 7.19 -4.45 -12.22
CA CYS A 420 7.51 -3.10 -11.74
C CYS A 420 9.02 -2.83 -11.77
N ASN A 421 9.83 -3.80 -11.36
CA ASN A 421 11.29 -3.67 -11.40
C ASN A 421 11.83 -3.55 -12.83
N ASN A 422 11.31 -4.35 -13.76
CA ASN A 422 11.69 -4.29 -15.17
C ASN A 422 11.31 -2.94 -15.80
N ILE A 423 10.11 -2.42 -15.51
CA ILE A 423 9.66 -1.10 -15.97
C ILE A 423 10.56 0.00 -15.38
N TYR A 424 10.90 -0.08 -14.09
CA TYR A 424 11.82 0.85 -13.46
C TYR A 424 13.18 0.89 -14.17
N HIS A 425 13.81 -0.26 -14.38
CA HIS A 425 15.10 -0.36 -15.09
C HIS A 425 15.01 0.09 -16.56
N TYR A 426 13.87 -0.16 -17.21
CA TYR A 426 13.63 0.34 -18.56
C TYR A 426 13.59 1.87 -18.56
N LEU A 427 12.89 2.49 -17.61
CA LEU A 427 12.82 3.95 -17.48
C LEU A 427 14.20 4.57 -17.17
N VAL A 428 15.00 3.95 -16.30
CA VAL A 428 16.38 4.39 -16.01
C VAL A 428 17.23 4.34 -17.28
N SER A 429 17.14 3.25 -18.03
CA SER A 429 17.84 3.11 -19.32
C SER A 429 17.36 4.16 -20.31
N LEU A 430 16.07 4.46 -20.35
CA LEU A 430 15.50 5.47 -21.24
C LEU A 430 16.05 6.87 -20.94
N LEU A 431 16.15 7.26 -19.66
CA LEU A 431 16.81 8.52 -19.27
C LEU A 431 18.28 8.57 -19.74
N SER A 432 19.02 7.48 -19.62
CA SER A 432 20.41 7.41 -20.07
C SER A 432 20.53 7.56 -21.59
N VAL A 433 19.62 6.95 -22.35
CA VAL A 433 19.58 7.10 -23.82
C VAL A 433 19.19 8.52 -24.18
N MET A 434 18.25 9.12 -23.45
CA MET A 434 17.83 10.50 -23.67
C MET A 434 19.00 11.50 -23.47
N ASP A 435 19.77 11.35 -22.40
CA ASP A 435 20.98 12.14 -22.14
C ASP A 435 22.03 11.97 -23.24
N SER A 436 22.27 10.72 -23.67
CA SER A 436 23.22 10.41 -24.74
C SER A 436 22.82 11.03 -26.08
N THR A 437 21.52 11.03 -26.40
CA THR A 437 20.97 11.65 -27.61
C THR A 437 21.18 13.17 -27.60
N GLU A 438 20.97 13.83 -26.47
CA GLU A 438 21.18 15.27 -26.34
C GLU A 438 22.66 15.65 -26.40
N LYS A 439 23.54 14.88 -25.75
CA LYS A 439 25.00 15.05 -25.89
C LYS A 439 25.44 14.94 -27.34
N LYS A 440 24.94 13.93 -28.06
CA LYS A 440 25.25 13.75 -29.49
C LYS A 440 24.75 14.92 -30.34
N LYS A 441 23.52 15.40 -30.13
CA LYS A 441 22.99 16.58 -30.85
C LYS A 441 23.83 17.83 -30.58
N ASN A 442 24.21 18.05 -29.32
CA ASN A 442 25.07 19.17 -28.94
C ASN A 442 26.44 19.06 -29.62
N ASP A 443 27.06 17.87 -29.62
CA ASP A 443 28.31 17.63 -30.31
C ASP A 443 28.21 17.89 -31.82
N GLU A 444 27.15 17.41 -32.47
CA GLU A 444 26.88 17.65 -33.89
C GLU A 444 26.69 19.15 -34.20
N MET A 445 26.07 19.92 -33.28
CA MET A 445 25.92 21.37 -33.41
C MET A 445 27.27 22.11 -33.28
N LEU A 446 28.22 21.57 -32.50
CA LEU A 446 29.54 22.17 -32.27
C LEU A 446 30.56 21.79 -33.35
N GLU A 447 30.33 20.73 -34.12
CA GLU A 447 31.21 20.28 -35.22
C GLU A 447 31.60 21.37 -36.22
N PRO A 448 30.68 22.23 -36.71
CA PRO A 448 31.05 23.34 -37.60
C PRO A 448 32.04 24.32 -36.96
N ILE A 449 31.90 24.61 -35.67
CA ILE A 449 32.81 25.51 -34.93
C ILE A 449 34.20 24.88 -34.83
N ARG A 450 34.27 23.57 -34.57
CA ARG A 450 35.53 22.79 -34.56
C ARG A 450 36.21 22.84 -35.93
N LYS A 451 35.45 22.63 -37.02
CA LYS A 451 35.97 22.74 -38.40
C LYS A 451 36.46 24.15 -38.76
N ILE A 452 35.72 25.20 -38.37
CA ILE A 452 36.14 26.59 -38.56
C ILE A 452 37.47 26.84 -37.84
N LYS A 453 37.60 26.37 -36.59
CA LYS A 453 38.84 26.47 -35.81
C LYS A 453 39.99 25.77 -36.54
N GLU A 454 39.80 24.56 -37.04
CA GLU A 454 40.84 23.82 -37.79
C GLU A 454 41.30 24.57 -39.04
N ILE A 455 40.36 25.11 -39.83
CA ILE A 455 40.67 25.90 -41.03
C ILE A 455 41.40 27.20 -40.65
N ALA A 456 40.98 27.88 -39.58
CA ALA A 456 41.62 29.09 -39.09
C ALA A 456 43.05 28.84 -38.60
N CYS A 457 43.28 27.72 -37.90
CA CYS A 457 44.63 27.27 -37.51
C CYS A 457 45.52 27.05 -38.74
N LYS A 458 45.02 26.36 -39.77
CA LYS A 458 45.79 26.10 -41.02
C LYS A 458 46.14 27.37 -41.79
N ASN A 459 45.35 28.42 -41.67
CA ASN A 459 45.52 29.68 -42.39
C ASN A 459 46.13 30.81 -41.52
N ASN A 460 46.67 30.50 -40.34
CA ASN A 460 47.27 31.48 -39.42
C ASN A 460 46.33 32.67 -39.08
N MET A 461 45.05 32.39 -38.78
CA MET A 461 44.06 33.40 -38.37
C MET A 461 43.82 33.35 -36.84
N PRO A 462 44.69 33.95 -36.00
CA PRO A 462 44.68 33.77 -34.54
C PRO A 462 43.41 34.30 -33.86
N ASP A 463 42.81 35.37 -34.38
CA ASP A 463 41.60 35.97 -33.80
C ASP A 463 40.39 35.03 -33.92
N ILE A 464 40.28 34.31 -35.04
CA ILE A 464 39.20 33.35 -35.28
C ILE A 464 39.39 32.12 -34.39
N VAL A 465 40.63 31.63 -34.23
CA VAL A 465 40.93 30.52 -33.31
C VAL A 465 40.51 30.88 -31.88
N LYS A 466 40.90 32.07 -31.41
CA LYS A 466 40.54 32.55 -30.06
C LYS A 466 39.04 32.71 -29.88
N MET A 467 38.32 33.15 -30.90
CA MET A 467 36.86 33.30 -30.86
C MET A 467 36.15 31.94 -30.86
N SER A 468 36.60 31.00 -31.69
CA SER A 468 36.11 29.61 -31.68
C SER A 468 36.37 28.93 -30.33
N ASP A 469 37.55 29.12 -29.73
CA ASP A 469 37.86 28.59 -28.40
C ASP A 469 36.94 29.16 -27.32
N LYS A 470 36.67 30.47 -27.36
CA LYS A 470 35.73 31.11 -26.45
C LYS A 470 34.31 30.54 -26.62
N LEU A 471 33.85 30.37 -27.86
CA LEU A 471 32.54 29.77 -28.14
C LEU A 471 32.45 28.32 -27.64
N LEU A 472 33.42 27.48 -27.99
CA LEU A 472 33.47 26.09 -27.53
C LEU A 472 33.55 26.01 -25.99
N SER A 473 34.27 26.92 -25.35
CA SER A 473 34.41 26.95 -23.88
C SER A 473 33.07 27.19 -23.15
N ILE A 474 32.18 27.99 -23.74
CA ILE A 474 30.83 28.26 -23.21
C ILE A 474 29.99 26.98 -23.16
N PHE A 475 30.15 26.11 -24.16
CA PHE A 475 29.41 24.85 -24.24
C PHE A 475 30.08 23.70 -23.47
N SER A 476 31.41 23.75 -23.26
CA SER A 476 32.14 22.77 -22.44
C SER A 476 31.96 22.93 -20.92
N LEU A 477 31.41 24.06 -20.45
CA LEU A 477 31.12 24.30 -19.03
C LEU A 477 29.99 23.41 -18.48
N PHE A 478 29.29 22.66 -19.34
CA PHE A 478 28.24 21.71 -18.95
C PHE A 478 28.73 20.26 -18.79
N ASP A 479 30.01 19.96 -19.06
CA ASP A 479 30.62 18.62 -18.93
C ASP A 479 31.47 18.42 -17.66
N VAL A 480 31.60 19.45 -16.82
CA VAL A 480 32.33 19.31 -15.54
C VAL A 480 31.43 18.57 -14.56
N LYS A 481 31.69 17.26 -14.40
CA LYS A 481 31.12 16.39 -13.35
C LYS A 481 30.99 17.15 -12.01
N SER A 482 29.75 17.38 -11.59
CA SER A 482 29.40 17.70 -10.20
C SER A 482 28.78 16.48 -9.54
#